data_AF-A0A398D5W4-F1
#
_entry.id   AF-A0A398D5W4-F1
#
_cell.length_a   1.000
_cell.length_b   1.000
_cell.length_c   1.000
_cell.angle_alpha   90.00
_cell.angle_beta   90.00
_cell.angle_gamma   90.00
#
_symmetry.space_group_name_H-M   'P 1'
#
loop_
_entity.id
_entity.type
_entity.pdbx_description
1 polymer ?
#
loop_
_entity_poly.entity_id
_entity_poly.type
_entity_poly.pdbx_seq_one_letter_code
_entity_poly.pdbx_strand_id
1 'polypeptide(L)'
;QCTDTTGHGTDLIEGQSASFARIGPLLYFTHAHGKIYCVDTSAAAPSVTVPEKINTLLERLRREGPTTIQAPLQASLASDGGILIIGYPDVTWDTTMYYAISASGEVIGNLYADATSITSFDGQGLRGIPVPVDNARDVLSFPSVDLFENHTTLTGTSTGSADKQVFLTAARSFAEQAEAAGDHHLTAEPVITVASKQVKSGKMEVMMLLGTLNAMNSGDPDTQPIIVGELQYLRDHGAELSAAARKAVEDDISEWRNTIESAMNTPTETNYMIKVVADVDQAGTVDAGSLQVYADEGPPRGNAWVLATQYFKNSRSAWVTVAQAYADAESIAAAAKAP
;
A
#
# COMPACT_ATOMS: atom_id res chain seq x y z
N GLN A 1 33.49 16.42 -16.80
CA GLN A 1 33.88 17.74 -16.28
C GLN A 1 32.92 18.76 -16.88
N CYS A 2 32.02 19.33 -16.08
CA CYS A 2 31.20 20.46 -16.49
C CYS A 2 32.08 21.72 -16.39
N THR A 3 32.79 22.07 -17.47
CA THR A 3 33.74 23.19 -17.50
C THR A 3 33.20 24.43 -18.19
N ASP A 4 31.88 24.52 -18.38
CA ASP A 4 31.24 25.78 -18.76
C ASP A 4 30.66 26.44 -17.50
N THR A 5 31.44 27.32 -16.88
CA THR A 5 31.01 28.16 -15.75
C THR A 5 30.34 29.45 -16.21
N THR A 6 30.18 29.68 -17.52
CA THR A 6 29.50 30.87 -18.05
C THR A 6 27.98 30.62 -18.16
N GLY A 7 27.34 30.46 -17.00
CA GLY A 7 25.88 30.31 -16.90
C GLY A 7 25.40 29.76 -15.56
N HIS A 8 26.30 29.10 -14.83
CA HIS A 8 26.07 28.66 -13.45
C HIS A 8 26.63 29.72 -12.52
N GLY A 9 25.80 30.70 -12.13
CA GLY A 9 26.23 31.71 -11.17
C GLY A 9 26.74 31.08 -9.88
N THR A 10 27.82 31.64 -9.37
CA THR A 10 28.68 31.14 -8.28
C THR A 10 28.05 31.16 -6.89
N ASP A 11 26.77 31.52 -6.79
CA ASP A 11 26.15 31.81 -5.50
C ASP A 11 25.44 30.57 -4.99
N LEU A 12 26.17 29.69 -4.31
CA LEU A 12 25.57 28.71 -3.41
C LEU A 12 24.70 29.49 -2.41
N ILE A 13 23.37 29.33 -2.47
CA ILE A 13 22.48 29.93 -1.48
C ILE A 13 22.65 29.13 -0.19
N GLU A 14 23.23 29.76 0.82
CA GLU A 14 23.48 29.16 2.13
C GLU A 14 22.19 28.53 2.68
N GLY A 15 22.25 27.25 3.05
CA GLY A 15 21.11 26.47 3.55
C GLY A 15 20.28 25.73 2.49
N GLN A 16 20.54 25.88 1.19
CA GLN A 16 19.83 25.15 0.14
C GLN A 16 20.75 24.18 -0.62
N SER A 17 20.46 22.88 -0.54
CA SER A 17 21.23 21.82 -1.23
C SER A 17 20.63 21.51 -2.59
N ALA A 18 21.48 21.22 -3.59
CA ALA A 18 21.02 20.79 -4.92
C ALA A 18 20.00 19.63 -4.84
N SER A 19 18.98 19.66 -5.69
CA SER A 19 17.93 18.63 -5.74
C SER A 19 17.95 17.92 -7.09
N PHE A 20 17.71 16.62 -7.08
CA PHE A 20 17.80 15.74 -8.25
C PHE A 20 16.61 14.78 -8.31
N ALA A 21 16.13 14.49 -9.52
CA ALA A 21 15.11 13.48 -9.77
C ALA A 21 15.34 12.80 -11.13
N ARG A 22 14.92 11.54 -11.29
CA ARG A 22 15.22 10.76 -12.50
C ARG A 22 13.97 10.09 -13.06
N ILE A 23 13.71 10.31 -14.35
CA ILE A 23 12.62 9.67 -15.10
C ILE A 23 13.23 8.96 -16.31
N GLY A 24 13.35 7.64 -16.22
CA GLY A 24 14.02 6.86 -17.25
C GLY A 24 15.43 7.39 -17.53
N PRO A 25 15.74 7.80 -18.77
CA PRO A 25 17.05 8.37 -19.11
C PRO A 25 17.21 9.85 -18.75
N LEU A 26 16.13 10.54 -18.37
CA LEU A 26 16.15 11.98 -18.07
C LEU A 26 16.52 12.22 -16.60
N LEU A 27 17.60 12.96 -16.37
CA LEU A 27 18.01 13.46 -15.05
C LEU A 27 17.63 14.93 -14.93
N TYR A 28 16.72 15.23 -14.02
CA TYR A 28 16.33 16.58 -13.65
C TYR A 28 17.12 17.04 -12.44
N PHE A 29 17.56 18.29 -12.44
CA PHE A 29 18.28 18.87 -11.31
C PHE A 29 18.06 20.37 -11.20
N THR A 30 18.18 20.89 -9.99
CA THR A 30 18.13 22.32 -9.71
C THR A 30 19.20 22.70 -8.69
N HIS A 31 19.75 23.89 -8.86
CA HIS A 31 20.75 24.48 -7.97
C HIS A 31 20.76 26.01 -8.11
N ALA A 32 20.65 26.72 -6.98
CA ALA A 32 20.95 28.15 -6.75
C ALA A 32 20.27 29.22 -7.65
N HIS A 33 19.61 28.87 -8.75
CA HIS A 33 19.13 29.81 -9.76
C HIS A 33 17.62 29.73 -10.03
N GLY A 34 16.88 28.94 -9.25
CA GLY A 34 15.42 28.81 -9.38
C GLY A 34 14.95 28.19 -10.70
N LYS A 35 15.85 27.53 -11.44
CA LYS A 35 15.53 26.80 -12.69
C LYS A 35 15.78 25.31 -12.52
N ILE A 36 14.98 24.52 -13.22
CA ILE A 36 15.20 23.08 -13.37
C ILE A 36 15.85 22.82 -14.72
N TYR A 37 16.97 22.12 -14.67
CA TYR A 37 17.72 21.63 -15.81
C TYR A 37 17.43 20.15 -16.04
N CYS A 38 17.62 19.69 -17.28
CA CYS A 38 17.44 18.30 -17.65
C CYS A 38 18.61 17.82 -18.53
N VAL A 39 19.09 16.62 -18.26
CA VAL A 39 20.07 15.91 -19.09
C VAL A 39 19.49 14.57 -19.51
N ASP A 40 19.45 14.32 -20.82
CA ASP A 40 19.21 12.99 -21.35
C ASP A 40 20.51 12.17 -21.28
N THR A 41 20.56 11.26 -20.31
CA THR A 41 21.71 10.39 -20.07
C THR A 41 21.85 9.25 -21.09
N SER A 42 20.85 9.05 -21.95
CA SER A 42 20.90 8.06 -23.03
C SER A 42 21.41 8.63 -24.36
N ALA A 43 21.48 9.96 -24.48
CA ALA A 43 22.00 10.61 -25.67
C ALA A 43 23.49 10.29 -25.89
N ALA A 44 23.89 10.05 -27.14
CA ALA A 44 25.29 9.77 -27.50
C ALA A 44 26.26 10.91 -27.09
N ALA A 45 25.74 12.13 -27.01
CA ALA A 45 26.42 13.29 -26.44
C ALA A 45 25.42 14.03 -25.52
N PRO A 46 25.40 13.71 -24.21
CA PRO A 46 24.49 14.34 -23.26
C PRO A 46 24.72 15.86 -23.20
N SER A 47 23.64 16.63 -23.30
CA SER A 47 23.65 18.09 -23.16
C SER A 47 22.65 18.53 -22.10
N VAL A 48 22.93 19.65 -21.45
CA VAL A 48 22.03 20.26 -20.48
C VAL A 48 20.98 21.08 -21.23
N THR A 49 19.71 20.80 -20.93
CA THR A 49 18.56 21.52 -21.46
C THR A 49 17.79 22.19 -20.33
N VAL A 50 16.96 23.19 -20.68
CA VAL A 50 16.08 23.90 -19.75
C VAL A 50 14.64 23.66 -20.21
N PRO A 51 13.91 22.69 -19.64
CA PRO A 51 12.56 22.37 -20.08
C PRO A 51 11.61 23.54 -19.85
N GLU A 52 11.08 24.11 -20.94
CA GLU A 52 10.35 25.40 -20.91
C GLU A 52 9.12 25.35 -20.00
N LYS A 53 8.23 24.38 -20.17
CA LYS A 53 6.98 24.27 -19.38
C LYS A 53 7.22 24.15 -17.88
N ILE A 54 8.21 23.35 -17.48
CA ILE A 54 8.60 23.18 -16.07
C ILE A 54 9.09 24.50 -15.50
N ASN A 55 9.93 25.23 -16.25
CA ASN A 55 10.47 26.50 -15.78
C ASN A 55 9.42 27.63 -15.83
N THR A 56 8.43 27.56 -16.71
CA THR A 56 7.24 28.45 -16.69
C THR A 56 6.41 28.22 -15.43
N LEU A 57 6.19 26.97 -15.02
CA LEU A 57 5.55 26.64 -13.76
C LEU A 57 6.33 27.22 -12.58
N LEU A 58 7.64 26.99 -12.51
CA LEU A 58 8.47 27.52 -11.42
C LEU A 58 8.42 29.04 -11.33
N GLU A 59 8.44 29.74 -12.46
CA GLU A 59 8.34 31.21 -12.47
C GLU A 59 6.97 31.68 -11.94
N ARG A 60 5.89 30.95 -12.26
CA ARG A 60 4.57 31.21 -11.69
C ARG A 60 4.56 31.01 -10.18
N LEU A 61 5.05 29.86 -9.71
CA LEU A 61 5.12 29.54 -8.27
C LEU A 61 5.99 30.52 -7.49
N ARG A 62 7.09 30.99 -8.09
CA ARG A 62 7.95 32.02 -7.48
C ARG A 62 7.23 33.36 -7.32
N ARG A 63 6.41 33.75 -8.30
CA ARG A 63 5.63 34.99 -8.25
C ARG A 63 4.45 34.91 -7.27
N GLU A 64 3.83 33.73 -7.16
CA GLU A 64 2.66 33.48 -6.31
C GLU A 64 3.01 33.03 -4.89
N GLY A 65 4.25 32.59 -4.68
CA GLY A 65 4.79 32.16 -3.40
C GLY A 65 5.16 33.31 -2.46
N PRO A 66 5.84 33.01 -1.35
CA PRO A 66 6.07 33.99 -0.31
C PRO A 66 6.97 35.15 -0.74
N THR A 67 6.55 36.37 -0.39
CA THR A 67 7.23 37.62 -0.77
C THR A 67 8.30 38.07 0.22
N THR A 68 8.49 37.34 1.32
CA THR A 68 9.32 37.75 2.47
C THR A 68 10.80 37.34 2.37
N ILE A 69 11.21 36.56 1.36
CA ILE A 69 12.60 36.11 1.19
C ILE A 69 13.36 36.92 0.13
N GLN A 70 14.63 37.21 0.42
CA GLN A 70 15.56 37.98 -0.42
C GLN A 70 16.19 37.17 -1.59
N ALA A 71 16.00 35.85 -1.63
CA ALA A 71 16.58 34.92 -2.62
C ALA A 71 15.52 33.97 -3.23
N PRO A 72 15.70 33.49 -4.48
CA PRO A 72 14.79 32.51 -5.08
C PRO A 72 14.84 31.18 -4.32
N LEU A 73 13.67 30.60 -4.06
CA LEU A 73 13.56 29.30 -3.39
C LEU A 73 13.85 28.16 -4.34
N GLN A 74 14.66 27.22 -3.88
CA GLN A 74 14.92 26.01 -4.62
C GLN A 74 13.74 25.04 -4.50
N ALA A 75 13.26 24.58 -5.65
CA ALA A 75 12.28 23.50 -5.70
C ALA A 75 12.90 22.17 -5.24
N SER A 76 12.13 21.39 -4.49
CA SER A 76 12.47 20.01 -4.17
C SER A 76 12.00 19.11 -5.30
N LEU A 77 12.87 18.21 -5.75
CA LEU A 77 12.61 17.29 -6.85
C LEU A 77 12.56 15.85 -6.33
N ALA A 78 11.53 15.12 -6.75
CA ALA A 78 11.45 13.68 -6.62
C ALA A 78 10.85 13.08 -7.90
N SER A 79 10.80 11.77 -7.99
CA SER A 79 10.21 11.08 -9.13
C SER A 79 9.57 9.79 -8.68
N ASP A 80 8.40 9.49 -9.23
CA ASP A 80 7.67 8.25 -8.98
C ASP A 80 6.86 7.87 -10.24
N GLY A 81 6.75 6.58 -10.55
CA GLY A 81 5.91 6.10 -11.66
C GLY A 81 6.22 6.67 -13.07
N GLY A 82 7.39 7.29 -13.28
CA GLY A 82 7.71 7.99 -14.53
C GLY A 82 7.27 9.46 -14.59
N ILE A 83 6.89 10.03 -13.44
CA ILE A 83 6.44 11.41 -13.25
C ILE A 83 7.46 12.17 -12.40
N LEU A 84 7.62 13.46 -12.69
CA LEU A 84 8.47 14.37 -11.92
C LEU A 84 7.60 15.00 -10.85
N ILE A 85 8.01 14.91 -9.60
CA ILE A 85 7.34 15.58 -8.48
C ILE A 85 8.16 16.81 -8.12
N ILE A 86 7.50 17.97 -8.15
CA ILE A 86 8.09 19.26 -7.78
C ILE A 86 7.41 19.74 -6.50
N GLY A 87 8.16 19.76 -5.40
CA GLY A 87 7.77 20.40 -4.15
C GLY A 87 8.20 21.87 -4.12
N TYR A 88 7.27 22.76 -3.83
CA TYR A 88 7.53 24.20 -3.67
C TYR A 88 6.70 24.76 -2.51
N PRO A 89 7.27 25.62 -1.64
CA PRO A 89 6.52 26.19 -0.52
C PRO A 89 5.34 27.04 -1.00
N ASP A 90 4.24 26.98 -0.26
CA ASP A 90 3.09 27.84 -0.48
C ASP A 90 3.33 29.27 0.05
N VAL A 91 2.37 30.17 -0.17
CA VAL A 91 2.49 31.60 0.20
C VAL A 91 2.69 31.84 1.70
N THR A 92 2.25 30.92 2.57
CA THR A 92 2.33 31.11 4.04
C THR A 92 3.57 30.49 4.65
N TRP A 93 4.41 29.78 3.90
CA TRP A 93 5.55 28.98 4.37
C TRP A 93 5.20 27.75 5.20
N ASP A 94 3.92 27.58 5.54
CA ASP A 94 3.52 26.55 6.49
C ASP A 94 3.32 25.19 5.80
N THR A 95 3.33 25.14 4.47
CA THR A 95 3.14 23.89 3.74
C THR A 95 3.87 23.88 2.40
N THR A 96 4.21 22.68 1.95
CA THR A 96 4.77 22.45 0.61
C THR A 96 3.67 22.00 -0.32
N MET A 97 3.50 22.74 -1.42
CA MET A 97 2.70 22.31 -2.56
C MET A 97 3.51 21.34 -3.40
N TYR A 98 2.94 20.17 -3.69
CA TYR A 98 3.55 19.21 -4.61
C TYR A 98 2.84 19.23 -5.94
N TYR A 99 3.60 19.20 -7.04
CA TYR A 99 3.09 19.15 -8.41
C TYR A 99 3.61 17.91 -9.10
N ALA A 100 2.71 17.11 -9.66
CA ALA A 100 3.04 15.99 -10.52
C ALA A 100 3.15 16.47 -11.97
N ILE A 101 4.28 16.20 -12.61
CA ILE A 101 4.63 16.66 -13.95
C ILE A 101 4.90 15.46 -14.86
N SER A 102 4.24 15.42 -16.01
CA SER A 102 4.47 14.40 -17.02
C SER A 102 5.85 14.51 -17.68
N ALA A 103 6.26 13.47 -18.42
CA ALA A 103 7.48 13.50 -19.23
C ALA A 103 7.51 14.64 -20.29
N SER A 104 6.33 15.13 -20.71
CA SER A 104 6.23 16.27 -21.64
C SER A 104 6.26 17.64 -20.95
N GLY A 105 6.40 17.67 -19.62
CA GLY A 105 6.47 18.89 -18.81
C GLY A 105 5.10 19.48 -18.44
N GLU A 106 4.01 18.75 -18.63
CA GLU A 106 2.65 19.20 -18.26
C GLU A 106 2.33 18.88 -16.80
N VAL A 107 1.63 19.78 -16.12
CA VAL A 107 1.08 19.50 -14.78
C VAL A 107 -0.10 18.56 -14.94
N ILE A 108 0.00 17.37 -14.35
CA ILE A 108 -1.08 16.37 -14.36
C ILE A 108 -1.90 16.38 -13.06
N GLY A 109 -1.36 16.99 -12.00
CA GLY A 109 -2.08 17.26 -10.76
C GLY A 109 -1.21 17.96 -9.73
N ASN A 110 -1.84 18.40 -8.64
CA ASN A 110 -1.13 18.94 -7.49
C ASN A 110 -1.75 18.49 -6.16
N LEU A 111 -0.95 18.52 -5.10
CA LEU A 111 -1.36 18.19 -3.74
C LEU A 111 -1.15 19.40 -2.83
N TYR A 112 -2.11 19.58 -1.94
CA TYR A 112 -2.09 20.54 -0.86
C TYR A 112 -2.35 19.81 0.45
N ALA A 113 -1.50 20.03 1.44
CA ALA A 113 -1.71 19.55 2.80
C ALA A 113 -2.00 20.70 3.76
N ASP A 114 -3.08 20.61 4.51
CA ASP A 114 -3.38 21.45 5.66
C ASP A 114 -3.16 20.69 6.98
N ALA A 115 -3.52 21.31 8.11
CA ALA A 115 -3.31 20.68 9.43
C ALA A 115 -4.11 19.39 9.64
N THR A 116 -5.13 19.15 8.81
CA THR A 116 -6.16 18.12 9.03
C THR A 116 -6.36 17.19 7.84
N SER A 117 -5.87 17.54 6.64
CA SER A 117 -6.14 16.77 5.43
C SER A 117 -5.13 17.01 4.30
N ILE A 118 -5.07 16.05 3.38
CA ILE A 118 -4.41 16.15 2.08
C ILE A 118 -5.49 16.26 1.01
N THR A 119 -5.45 17.33 0.21
CA THR A 119 -6.34 17.55 -0.92
C THR A 119 -5.56 17.45 -2.23
N SER A 120 -6.09 16.68 -3.18
CA SER A 120 -5.57 16.62 -4.55
C SER A 120 -6.35 17.51 -5.51
N PHE A 121 -5.70 17.88 -6.59
CA PHE A 121 -6.29 18.58 -7.73
C PHE A 121 -5.74 17.95 -9.02
N ASP A 122 -6.57 17.83 -10.06
CA ASP A 122 -6.04 17.41 -11.38
C ASP A 122 -5.33 18.56 -12.09
N GLY A 123 -4.75 18.27 -13.25
CA GLY A 123 -4.14 19.26 -14.14
C GLY A 123 -5.09 20.36 -14.65
N GLN A 124 -6.40 20.23 -14.44
CA GLN A 124 -7.40 21.27 -14.74
C GLN A 124 -7.80 22.09 -13.51
N GLY A 125 -7.31 21.73 -12.32
CA GLY A 125 -7.61 22.38 -11.05
C GLY A 125 -8.91 21.89 -10.40
N LEU A 126 -9.52 20.80 -10.90
CA LEU A 126 -10.67 20.19 -10.23
C LEU A 126 -10.21 19.54 -8.93
N ARG A 127 -10.86 19.91 -7.83
CA ARG A 127 -10.55 19.44 -6.48
C ARG A 127 -11.08 18.01 -6.26
N GLY A 128 -10.20 17.11 -5.81
CA GLY A 128 -10.55 15.77 -5.35
C GLY A 128 -11.10 15.76 -3.92
N ILE A 129 -11.47 14.58 -3.42
CA ILE A 129 -11.92 14.44 -2.02
C ILE A 129 -10.72 14.53 -1.07
N PRO A 130 -10.76 15.42 -0.05
CA PRO A 130 -9.70 15.49 0.94
C PRO A 130 -9.59 14.19 1.75
N VAL A 131 -8.36 13.70 1.89
CA VAL A 131 -8.05 12.56 2.77
C VAL A 131 -7.69 13.12 4.15
N PRO A 132 -8.45 12.80 5.21
CA PRO A 132 -8.15 13.30 6.55
C PRO A 132 -6.87 12.64 7.09
N VAL A 133 -5.92 13.46 7.53
CA VAL A 133 -4.64 13.05 8.11
C VAL A 133 -4.26 14.07 9.18
N ASP A 134 -4.06 13.61 10.41
CA ASP A 134 -3.61 14.49 11.50
C ASP A 134 -2.21 15.03 11.21
N ASN A 135 -2.05 16.36 11.34
CA ASN A 135 -0.82 17.08 11.02
C ASN A 135 -0.28 16.83 9.60
N ALA A 136 -1.16 16.73 8.60
CA ALA A 136 -0.78 16.35 7.24
C ALA A 136 0.40 17.16 6.65
N ARG A 137 0.55 18.43 7.05
CA ARG A 137 1.69 19.30 6.69
C ARG A 137 3.05 18.70 7.05
N ASP A 138 3.15 18.06 8.21
CA ASP A 138 4.41 17.51 8.73
C ASP A 138 4.68 16.08 8.27
N VAL A 139 3.65 15.39 7.77
CA VAL A 139 3.71 13.99 7.34
C VAL A 139 3.94 13.87 5.82
N LEU A 140 3.57 14.88 5.04
CA LEU A 140 3.69 14.84 3.58
C LEU A 140 5.12 15.18 3.12
N SER A 141 5.93 14.14 2.93
CA SER A 141 7.24 14.23 2.29
C SER A 141 7.26 13.36 1.03
N PHE A 142 7.47 13.98 -0.14
CA PHE A 142 7.61 13.31 -1.44
C PHE A 142 6.45 12.32 -1.77
N PRO A 143 5.23 12.84 -2.02
CA PRO A 143 4.03 12.03 -2.20
C PRO A 143 4.11 11.07 -3.38
N SER A 144 3.57 9.86 -3.21
CA SER A 144 3.34 8.91 -4.32
C SER A 144 2.47 9.55 -5.40
N VAL A 145 2.67 9.13 -6.66
CA VAL A 145 1.81 9.55 -7.79
C VAL A 145 0.32 9.31 -7.50
N ASP A 146 0.00 8.26 -6.75
CA ASP A 146 -1.37 7.83 -6.49
C ASP A 146 -2.20 8.88 -5.74
N LEU A 147 -1.54 9.72 -4.94
CA LEU A 147 -2.22 10.82 -4.23
C LEU A 147 -2.74 11.90 -5.21
N PHE A 148 -2.08 12.10 -6.35
CA PHE A 148 -2.50 13.03 -7.39
C PHE A 148 -3.68 12.50 -8.21
N GLU A 149 -3.94 11.19 -8.17
CA GLU A 149 -4.99 10.53 -8.97
C GLU A 149 -6.37 10.50 -8.29
N ASN A 150 -6.56 11.21 -7.17
CA ASN A 150 -7.78 11.24 -6.35
C ASN A 150 -9.04 11.87 -7.00
N HIS A 151 -9.23 11.68 -8.30
CA HIS A 151 -10.51 11.78 -9.01
C HIS A 151 -11.18 10.42 -9.13
N THR A 152 -11.36 9.69 -8.02
CA THR A 152 -12.50 8.79 -7.90
C THR A 152 -12.79 8.50 -6.44
N THR A 153 -13.89 9.06 -5.93
CA THR A 153 -14.64 8.40 -4.86
C THR A 153 -15.09 7.04 -5.38
N LEU A 154 -14.48 5.94 -4.94
CA LEU A 154 -15.04 4.61 -5.17
C LEU A 154 -15.85 4.17 -3.95
N THR A 155 -16.88 4.95 -3.64
CA THR A 155 -18.01 4.42 -2.86
C THR A 155 -18.97 3.75 -3.84
N GLY A 156 -18.94 2.42 -3.88
CA GLY A 156 -20.02 1.60 -4.42
C GLY A 156 -20.09 1.48 -5.94
N THR A 157 -20.15 0.23 -6.39
CA THR A 157 -20.78 -0.24 -7.65
C THR A 157 -20.85 0.78 -8.79
N SER A 158 -19.82 0.87 -9.64
CA SER A 158 -20.07 1.31 -11.03
C SER A 158 -18.99 0.90 -12.03
N THR A 159 -19.48 0.71 -13.24
CA THR A 159 -18.82 0.49 -14.53
C THR A 159 -17.64 1.43 -14.78
N GLY A 160 -16.43 0.97 -14.45
CA GLY A 160 -15.16 1.57 -14.90
C GLY A 160 -14.77 1.02 -16.29
N SER A 161 -13.75 1.62 -16.93
CA SER A 161 -13.14 1.05 -18.14
C SER A 161 -12.86 -0.45 -17.94
N ALA A 162 -13.03 -1.27 -18.99
CA ALA A 162 -12.93 -2.73 -18.89
C ALA A 162 -11.67 -3.20 -18.11
N ASP A 163 -10.56 -2.49 -18.29
CA ASP A 163 -9.29 -2.76 -17.61
C ASP A 163 -9.36 -2.63 -16.08
N LYS A 164 -10.08 -1.63 -15.53
CA LYS A 164 -10.20 -1.43 -14.07
C LYS A 164 -11.04 -2.54 -13.42
N GLN A 165 -12.06 -3.03 -14.12
CA GLN A 165 -12.94 -4.09 -13.60
C GLN A 165 -12.24 -5.43 -13.46
N VAL A 166 -11.28 -5.72 -14.34
CA VAL A 166 -10.45 -6.93 -14.31
C VAL A 166 -9.65 -7.02 -13.01
N PHE A 167 -9.00 -5.93 -12.58
CA PHE A 167 -8.25 -5.89 -11.32
C PHE A 167 -9.14 -5.97 -10.08
N LEU A 168 -10.28 -5.26 -10.08
CA LEU A 168 -11.23 -5.29 -8.96
C LEU A 168 -11.85 -6.69 -8.78
N THR A 169 -12.10 -7.39 -9.88
CA THR A 169 -12.59 -8.78 -9.86
C THR A 169 -11.53 -9.73 -9.31
N ALA A 170 -10.27 -9.58 -9.73
CA ALA A 170 -9.16 -10.36 -9.19
C ALA A 170 -8.96 -10.13 -7.68
N ALA A 171 -9.06 -8.87 -7.22
CA ALA A 171 -8.97 -8.50 -5.81
C ALA A 171 -10.10 -9.09 -4.97
N ARG A 172 -11.35 -9.02 -5.45
CA ARG A 172 -12.50 -9.64 -4.80
C ARG A 172 -12.36 -11.14 -4.69
N SER A 173 -11.97 -11.80 -5.79
CA SER A 173 -11.74 -13.24 -5.81
C SER A 173 -10.61 -13.66 -4.88
N PHE A 174 -9.57 -12.82 -4.72
CA PHE A 174 -8.53 -13.05 -3.72
C PHE A 174 -9.10 -12.98 -2.30
N ALA A 175 -9.86 -11.95 -1.96
CA ALA A 175 -10.44 -11.78 -0.63
C ALA A 175 -11.28 -13.01 -0.23
N GLU A 176 -12.19 -13.44 -1.11
CA GLU A 176 -13.02 -14.64 -0.89
C GLU A 176 -12.18 -15.90 -0.64
N GLN A 177 -11.11 -16.09 -1.43
CA GLN A 177 -10.23 -17.25 -1.29
C GLN A 177 -9.33 -17.17 -0.06
N ALA A 178 -8.90 -15.98 0.34
CA ALA A 178 -8.10 -15.75 1.54
C ALA A 178 -8.91 -16.13 2.78
N GLU A 179 -10.15 -15.65 2.87
CA GLU A 179 -11.05 -16.03 3.98
C GLU A 179 -11.34 -17.53 3.98
N ALA A 180 -11.67 -18.11 2.84
CA ALA A 180 -11.91 -19.55 2.75
C ALA A 180 -10.66 -20.38 3.10
N ALA A 181 -9.46 -19.89 2.78
CA ALA A 181 -8.20 -20.52 3.16
C ALA A 181 -7.87 -20.35 4.66
N GLY A 182 -8.58 -19.46 5.36
CA GLY A 182 -8.55 -19.28 6.81
C GLY A 182 -9.71 -19.96 7.55
N ASP A 183 -10.56 -20.73 6.87
CA ASP A 183 -11.82 -21.28 7.40
C ASP A 183 -12.78 -20.17 7.86
N HIS A 184 -12.86 -19.09 7.09
CA HIS A 184 -13.74 -17.95 7.31
C HIS A 184 -14.57 -17.64 6.07
N HIS A 185 -15.68 -16.93 6.23
CA HIS A 185 -16.45 -16.33 5.14
C HIS A 185 -16.54 -14.83 5.29
N LEU A 186 -16.74 -14.15 4.17
CA LEU A 186 -17.07 -12.73 4.16
C LEU A 186 -18.50 -12.51 4.66
N THR A 187 -18.67 -11.64 5.65
CA THR A 187 -19.99 -11.21 6.15
C THR A 187 -20.47 -9.93 5.47
N ALA A 188 -19.60 -9.26 4.74
CA ALA A 188 -19.88 -8.09 3.94
C ALA A 188 -19.00 -8.06 2.69
N GLU A 189 -19.39 -7.23 1.73
CA GLU A 189 -18.58 -6.94 0.54
C GLU A 189 -17.21 -6.36 0.93
N PRO A 190 -16.10 -6.85 0.35
CA PRO A 190 -14.77 -6.37 0.70
C PRO A 190 -14.59 -4.92 0.25
N VAL A 191 -13.97 -4.11 1.11
CA VAL A 191 -13.54 -2.75 0.79
C VAL A 191 -12.21 -2.85 0.04
N ILE A 192 -12.19 -2.39 -1.20
CA ILE A 192 -11.01 -2.48 -2.08
C ILE A 192 -10.51 -1.07 -2.35
N THR A 193 -9.31 -0.76 -1.86
CA THR A 193 -8.63 0.52 -2.08
C THR A 193 -7.44 0.27 -2.99
N VAL A 194 -7.42 0.91 -4.16
CA VAL A 194 -6.24 0.92 -5.02
C VAL A 194 -5.19 1.82 -4.38
N ALA A 195 -4.09 1.21 -3.95
CA ALA A 195 -2.98 1.91 -3.33
C ALA A 195 -2.05 2.50 -4.39
N SER A 196 -1.74 1.73 -5.44
CA SER A 196 -0.97 2.24 -6.56
C SER A 196 -1.24 1.54 -7.88
N LYS A 197 -0.91 2.23 -8.98
CA LYS A 197 -0.95 1.67 -10.34
C LYS A 197 0.27 2.10 -11.14
N GLN A 198 1.02 1.13 -11.65
CA GLN A 198 2.21 1.37 -12.48
C GLN A 198 2.11 0.60 -13.80
N VAL A 199 2.51 1.23 -14.90
CA VAL A 199 2.66 0.56 -16.20
C VAL A 199 4.11 0.65 -16.64
N LYS A 200 4.77 -0.50 -16.78
CA LYS A 200 6.18 -0.57 -17.17
C LYS A 200 6.45 -1.81 -18.02
N SER A 201 7.17 -1.61 -19.12
CA SER A 201 7.68 -2.70 -19.96
C SER A 201 6.60 -3.69 -20.44
N GLY A 202 5.42 -3.19 -20.80
CA GLY A 202 4.30 -4.03 -21.26
C GLY A 202 3.58 -4.78 -20.13
N LYS A 203 3.78 -4.38 -18.87
CA LYS A 203 3.04 -4.89 -17.72
C LYS A 203 2.37 -3.75 -16.96
N MET A 204 1.18 -4.01 -16.43
CA MET A 204 0.51 -3.19 -15.44
C MET A 204 0.55 -3.88 -14.08
N GLU A 205 1.04 -3.17 -13.08
CA GLU A 205 1.09 -3.58 -11.68
C GLU A 205 0.15 -2.68 -10.88
N VAL A 206 -0.78 -3.28 -10.16
CA VAL A 206 -1.76 -2.56 -9.32
C VAL A 206 -1.63 -3.09 -7.89
N MET A 207 -1.20 -2.23 -6.97
CA MET A 207 -1.23 -2.55 -5.54
C MET A 207 -2.58 -2.15 -4.96
N MET A 208 -3.14 -3.02 -4.13
CA MET A 208 -4.45 -2.81 -3.51
C MET A 208 -4.43 -3.22 -2.05
N LEU A 209 -5.04 -2.40 -1.22
CA LEU A 209 -5.39 -2.73 0.16
C LEU A 209 -6.82 -3.26 0.16
N LEU A 210 -7.03 -4.41 0.79
CA LEU A 210 -8.32 -5.05 0.94
C LEU A 210 -8.69 -5.06 2.42
N GLY A 211 -9.80 -4.43 2.78
CA GLY A 211 -10.45 -4.60 4.08
C GLY A 211 -11.58 -5.60 3.94
N THR A 212 -11.50 -6.71 4.67
CA THR A 212 -12.56 -7.72 4.76
C THR A 212 -13.21 -7.66 6.13
N LEU A 213 -14.52 -7.92 6.16
CA LEU A 213 -15.22 -8.25 7.38
C LEU A 213 -15.61 -9.73 7.27
N ASN A 214 -15.09 -10.54 8.19
CA ASN A 214 -15.18 -12.00 8.11
C ASN A 214 -15.64 -12.61 9.43
N ALA A 215 -16.17 -13.83 9.35
CA ALA A 215 -16.50 -14.65 10.51
C ALA A 215 -16.09 -16.10 10.22
N MET A 216 -15.79 -16.87 11.27
CA MET A 216 -15.36 -18.26 11.13
C MET A 216 -16.46 -19.13 10.49
N ASN A 217 -16.07 -19.99 9.56
CA ASN A 217 -16.88 -21.02 8.89
C ASN A 217 -16.95 -22.31 9.71
N SER A 218 -17.15 -22.24 11.02
CA SER A 218 -17.33 -23.46 11.80
C SER A 218 -18.81 -23.82 11.89
N GLY A 219 -19.11 -25.10 11.70
CA GLY A 219 -20.41 -25.67 12.07
C GLY A 219 -20.45 -25.89 13.58
N ASP A 220 -20.56 -27.14 13.99
CA ASP A 220 -20.40 -27.51 15.40
C ASP A 220 -18.94 -27.26 15.86
N PRO A 221 -18.69 -26.47 16.93
CA PRO A 221 -17.35 -26.24 17.47
C PRO A 221 -16.56 -27.54 17.72
N ASP A 222 -17.24 -28.63 18.10
CA ASP A 222 -16.59 -29.92 18.39
C ASP A 222 -15.97 -30.60 17.17
N THR A 223 -16.19 -30.06 15.97
CA THR A 223 -15.55 -30.52 14.73
C THR A 223 -14.21 -29.85 14.45
N GLN A 224 -13.87 -28.79 15.18
CA GLN A 224 -12.62 -28.07 14.98
C GLN A 224 -11.42 -28.90 15.45
N PRO A 225 -10.30 -28.95 14.70
CA PRO A 225 -9.17 -29.83 14.99
C PRO A 225 -8.62 -29.72 16.42
N ILE A 226 -8.66 -28.50 17.00
CA ILE A 226 -8.18 -28.26 18.36
C ILE A 226 -9.03 -29.00 19.40
N ILE A 227 -10.36 -28.84 19.35
CA ILE A 227 -11.27 -29.55 20.26
C ILE A 227 -11.26 -31.07 19.99
N VAL A 228 -11.20 -31.49 18.72
CA VAL A 228 -11.16 -32.92 18.37
C VAL A 228 -9.94 -33.62 18.99
N GLY A 229 -8.76 -32.98 18.98
CA GLY A 229 -7.54 -33.54 19.57
C GLY A 229 -7.63 -33.71 21.07
N GLU A 230 -8.11 -32.69 21.77
CA GLU A 230 -8.25 -32.70 23.24
C GLU A 230 -9.33 -33.69 23.71
N LEU A 231 -10.46 -33.77 23.00
CA LEU A 231 -11.49 -34.78 23.25
C LEU A 231 -10.97 -36.20 23.03
N GLN A 232 -10.12 -36.40 22.02
CA GLN A 232 -9.49 -37.70 21.76
C GLN A 232 -8.50 -38.05 22.88
N TYR A 233 -7.72 -37.10 23.39
CA TYR A 233 -6.84 -37.31 24.55
C TYR A 233 -7.63 -37.72 25.81
N LEU A 234 -8.72 -37.02 26.12
CA LEU A 234 -9.59 -37.39 27.24
C LEU A 234 -10.24 -38.77 27.06
N ARG A 235 -10.58 -39.16 25.84
CA ARG A 235 -11.11 -40.50 25.55
C ARG A 235 -10.07 -41.59 25.84
N ASP A 236 -8.82 -41.34 25.45
CA ASP A 236 -7.75 -42.34 25.56
C ASP A 236 -7.19 -42.45 26.98
N HIS A 237 -7.10 -41.33 27.71
CA HIS A 237 -6.41 -41.27 29.01
C HIS A 237 -7.29 -40.86 30.19
N GLY A 238 -8.54 -40.42 29.96
CA GLY A 238 -9.37 -39.79 30.99
C GLY A 238 -9.69 -40.65 32.21
N ALA A 239 -9.58 -41.98 32.11
CA ALA A 239 -9.73 -42.90 33.24
C ALA A 239 -8.50 -42.96 34.17
N GLU A 240 -7.32 -42.61 33.65
CA GLU A 240 -6.04 -42.67 34.35
C GLU A 240 -5.61 -41.29 34.89
N LEU A 241 -6.22 -40.21 34.37
CA LEU A 241 -5.96 -38.85 34.82
C LEU A 241 -6.45 -38.61 36.24
N SER A 242 -5.70 -37.78 36.97
CA SER A 242 -6.20 -37.19 38.21
C SER A 242 -7.41 -36.29 37.93
N ALA A 243 -8.27 -36.08 38.92
CA ALA A 243 -9.43 -35.20 38.78
C ALA A 243 -9.02 -33.76 38.38
N ALA A 244 -7.89 -33.26 38.91
CA ALA A 244 -7.37 -31.94 38.57
C ALA A 244 -6.87 -31.86 37.11
N ALA A 245 -6.14 -32.88 36.65
CA ALA A 245 -5.63 -32.94 35.28
C ALA A 245 -6.75 -33.08 34.24
N ARG A 246 -7.73 -33.94 34.52
CA ARG A 246 -8.91 -34.08 33.67
C ARG A 246 -9.69 -32.77 33.58
N LYS A 247 -9.91 -32.11 34.72
CA LYS A 247 -10.61 -30.83 34.77
C LYS A 247 -9.88 -29.73 33.99
N ALA A 248 -8.55 -29.67 34.06
CA ALA A 248 -7.78 -28.68 33.31
C ALA A 248 -8.00 -28.79 31.79
N VAL A 249 -8.00 -30.02 31.25
CA VAL A 249 -8.28 -30.25 29.82
C VAL A 249 -9.76 -29.98 29.49
N GLU A 250 -10.71 -30.36 30.34
CA GLU A 250 -12.14 -30.06 30.13
C GLU A 250 -12.43 -28.54 30.16
N ASP A 251 -11.71 -27.79 30.99
CA ASP A 251 -11.80 -26.33 31.07
C ASP A 251 -11.21 -25.67 29.81
N ASP A 252 -10.06 -26.15 29.30
CA ASP A 252 -9.46 -25.67 28.03
C ASP A 252 -10.38 -25.90 26.83
N ILE A 253 -10.96 -27.10 26.71
CA ILE A 253 -11.99 -27.40 25.70
C ILE A 253 -13.16 -26.41 25.78
N SER A 254 -13.61 -26.09 27.00
CA SER A 254 -14.72 -25.16 27.21
C SER A 254 -14.34 -23.73 26.80
N GLU A 255 -13.11 -23.31 27.06
CA GLU A 255 -12.56 -22.03 26.61
C GLU A 255 -12.48 -21.96 25.07
N TRP A 256 -11.98 -23.01 24.43
CA TRP A 256 -11.94 -23.09 22.96
C TRP A 256 -13.32 -23.05 22.33
N ARG A 257 -14.30 -23.77 22.88
CA ARG A 257 -15.69 -23.72 22.41
C ARG A 257 -16.24 -22.29 22.43
N ASN A 258 -16.10 -21.60 23.56
CA ASN A 258 -16.55 -20.21 23.70
C ASN A 258 -15.82 -19.29 22.71
N THR A 259 -14.52 -19.50 22.50
CA THR A 259 -13.70 -18.72 21.57
C THR A 259 -14.17 -18.92 20.13
N ILE A 260 -14.40 -20.17 19.71
CA ILE A 260 -14.91 -20.53 18.38
C ILE A 260 -16.32 -19.98 18.17
N GLU A 261 -17.23 -20.17 19.12
CA GLU A 261 -18.58 -19.62 19.06
C GLU A 261 -18.56 -18.08 18.96
N SER A 262 -17.66 -17.42 19.68
CA SER A 262 -17.48 -15.97 19.57
C SER A 262 -16.99 -15.57 18.18
N ALA A 263 -16.01 -16.29 17.62
CA ALA A 263 -15.45 -16.02 16.29
C ALA A 263 -16.44 -16.30 15.15
N MET A 264 -17.41 -17.20 15.35
CA MET A 264 -18.52 -17.42 14.41
C MET A 264 -19.53 -16.27 14.41
N ASN A 265 -19.79 -15.68 15.58
CA ASN A 265 -20.88 -14.72 15.77
C ASN A 265 -20.44 -13.26 15.75
N THR A 266 -19.14 -13.00 15.87
CA THR A 266 -18.58 -11.65 15.93
C THR A 266 -17.68 -11.42 14.73
N PRO A 267 -18.14 -10.66 13.71
CA PRO A 267 -17.32 -10.40 12.56
C PRO A 267 -16.05 -9.62 12.92
N THR A 268 -14.93 -10.02 12.36
CA THR A 268 -13.62 -9.39 12.55
C THR A 268 -13.14 -8.74 11.27
N GLU A 269 -12.45 -7.60 11.41
CA GLU A 269 -11.82 -6.92 10.28
C GLU A 269 -10.45 -7.53 10.00
N THR A 270 -10.19 -7.92 8.76
CA THR A 270 -8.87 -8.35 8.30
C THR A 270 -8.42 -7.50 7.13
N ASN A 271 -7.15 -7.12 7.13
CA ASN A 271 -6.57 -6.27 6.09
C ASN A 271 -5.51 -7.04 5.33
N TYR A 272 -5.62 -7.04 4.00
CA TYR A 272 -4.64 -7.65 3.10
C TYR A 272 -4.01 -6.59 2.23
N MET A 273 -2.70 -6.70 2.03
CA MET A 273 -1.98 -5.97 1.01
C MET A 273 -1.73 -6.93 -0.16
N ILE A 274 -2.30 -6.63 -1.32
CA ILE A 274 -2.14 -7.42 -2.53
C ILE A 274 -1.53 -6.61 -3.66
N LYS A 275 -0.91 -7.32 -4.60
CA LYS A 275 -0.42 -6.79 -5.85
C LYS A 275 -0.95 -7.65 -6.98
N VAL A 276 -1.55 -7.03 -7.99
CA VAL A 276 -2.03 -7.70 -9.18
C VAL A 276 -1.25 -7.22 -10.39
N VAL A 277 -0.65 -8.15 -11.11
CA VAL A 277 0.15 -7.89 -12.30
C VAL A 277 -0.54 -8.49 -13.51
N ALA A 278 -0.59 -7.75 -14.61
CA ALA A 278 -1.07 -8.24 -15.90
C ALA A 278 -0.18 -7.71 -17.03
N ASP A 279 -0.10 -8.45 -18.13
CA ASP A 279 0.45 -7.97 -19.39
C ASP A 279 -0.53 -6.96 -20.02
N VAL A 280 0.04 -5.93 -20.66
CA VAL A 280 -0.71 -4.89 -21.37
C VAL A 280 -0.16 -4.69 -22.78
N ASP A 281 -1.06 -4.45 -23.72
CA ASP A 281 -0.68 -4.15 -25.09
C ASP A 281 -0.22 -2.70 -25.28
N GLN A 282 0.13 -2.33 -26.51
CA GLN A 282 0.58 -0.97 -26.85
C GLN A 282 -0.50 0.10 -26.68
N ALA A 283 -1.78 -0.30 -26.62
CA ALA A 283 -2.91 0.58 -26.34
C ALA A 283 -3.21 0.68 -24.82
N GLY A 284 -2.50 -0.10 -23.99
CA GLY A 284 -2.71 -0.16 -22.55
C GLY A 284 -3.88 -1.05 -22.13
N THR A 285 -4.44 -1.84 -23.05
CA THR A 285 -5.49 -2.81 -22.76
C THR A 285 -4.90 -4.02 -22.06
N VAL A 286 -5.60 -4.48 -21.03
CA VAL A 286 -5.15 -5.59 -20.16
C VAL A 286 -5.47 -6.95 -20.78
N ASP A 287 -4.48 -7.84 -20.84
CA ASP A 287 -4.72 -9.25 -21.07
C ASP A 287 -5.15 -9.93 -19.76
N ALA A 288 -6.46 -10.12 -19.58
CA ALA A 288 -7.00 -10.78 -18.40
C ALA A 288 -6.46 -12.21 -18.19
N GLY A 289 -6.01 -12.89 -19.25
CA GLY A 289 -5.44 -14.23 -19.16
C GLY A 289 -4.04 -14.28 -18.52
N SER A 290 -3.37 -13.13 -18.45
CA SER A 290 -2.02 -12.99 -17.90
C SER A 290 -1.98 -12.60 -16.41
N LEU A 291 -3.16 -12.42 -15.79
CA LEU A 291 -3.28 -11.94 -14.41
C LEU A 291 -2.54 -12.84 -13.42
N GLN A 292 -1.74 -12.19 -12.57
CA GLN A 292 -1.06 -12.81 -11.44
C GLN A 292 -1.34 -11.98 -10.19
N VAL A 293 -1.91 -12.63 -9.17
CA VAL A 293 -2.16 -12.02 -7.87
C VAL A 293 -1.08 -12.46 -6.89
N TYR A 294 -0.49 -11.48 -6.22
CA TYR A 294 0.50 -11.64 -5.18
C TYR A 294 -0.05 -11.05 -3.87
N ALA A 295 0.32 -11.67 -2.75
CA ALA A 295 -0.01 -11.19 -1.41
C ALA A 295 1.27 -10.98 -0.61
N ASP A 296 1.24 -10.01 0.29
CA ASP A 296 2.29 -9.83 1.29
C ASP A 296 2.08 -10.83 2.45
N GLU A 297 3.10 -11.62 2.78
CA GLU A 297 3.03 -12.57 3.91
C GLU A 297 3.27 -11.90 5.26
N GLY A 298 3.78 -10.67 5.28
CA GLY A 298 4.10 -9.95 6.51
C GLY A 298 5.16 -10.63 7.40
N PRO A 299 5.41 -10.07 8.60
CA PRO A 299 6.35 -10.64 9.56
C PRO A 299 5.87 -11.99 10.11
N PRO A 300 6.77 -12.96 10.39
CA PRO A 300 8.23 -12.86 10.42
C PRO A 300 8.91 -13.13 9.05
N ARG A 301 8.13 -13.39 7.99
CA ARG A 301 8.66 -13.80 6.68
C ARG A 301 9.15 -12.63 5.81
N GLY A 302 8.93 -11.40 6.28
CA GLY A 302 9.36 -10.14 5.64
C GLY A 302 8.38 -9.71 4.54
N ASN A 303 8.67 -8.56 3.90
CA ASN A 303 7.90 -8.03 2.75
C ASN A 303 8.15 -8.87 1.48
N ALA A 304 7.85 -10.16 1.54
CA ALA A 304 8.02 -11.10 0.45
C ALA A 304 6.68 -11.29 -0.25
N TRP A 305 6.52 -10.61 -1.39
CA TRP A 305 5.38 -10.84 -2.28
C TRP A 305 5.41 -12.29 -2.78
N VAL A 306 4.42 -13.09 -2.37
CA VAL A 306 4.24 -14.46 -2.83
C VAL A 306 3.01 -14.55 -3.71
N LEU A 307 2.99 -15.51 -4.64
CA LEU A 307 1.77 -15.81 -5.40
C LEU A 307 0.63 -16.16 -4.44
N ALA A 308 -0.59 -15.70 -4.76
CA ALA A 308 -1.78 -15.96 -3.95
C ALA A 308 -1.98 -17.46 -3.68
N THR A 309 -1.69 -18.33 -4.65
CA THR A 309 -1.76 -19.78 -4.48
C THR A 309 -0.80 -20.32 -3.42
N GLN A 310 0.37 -19.69 -3.24
CA GLN A 310 1.32 -20.03 -2.19
C GLN A 310 0.88 -19.44 -0.85
N TYR A 311 0.38 -18.20 -0.85
CA TYR A 311 -0.20 -17.55 0.34
C TYR A 311 -1.30 -18.44 0.96
N PHE A 312 -2.28 -18.88 0.15
CA PHE A 312 -3.37 -19.74 0.64
C PHE A 312 -2.89 -21.08 1.21
N LYS A 313 -1.84 -21.67 0.62
CA LYS A 313 -1.22 -22.90 1.17
C LYS A 313 -0.61 -22.62 2.53
N ASN A 314 0.06 -21.49 2.67
CA ASN A 314 0.73 -21.11 3.89
C ASN A 314 -0.28 -20.81 5.02
N SER A 315 -1.39 -20.12 4.72
CA SER A 315 -2.49 -19.89 5.66
C SER A 315 -3.06 -21.21 6.19
N ARG A 316 -3.34 -22.18 5.30
CA ARG A 316 -3.85 -23.51 5.70
C ARG A 316 -2.85 -24.32 6.52
N SER A 317 -1.56 -24.18 6.22
CA SER A 317 -0.49 -24.91 6.92
C SER A 317 -0.26 -24.41 8.34
N ALA A 318 -0.71 -23.20 8.68
CA ALA A 318 -0.58 -22.63 10.02
C ALA A 318 -1.62 -23.19 11.00
N TRP A 319 -2.59 -23.97 10.53
CA TRP A 319 -3.65 -24.49 11.38
C TRP A 319 -3.16 -25.59 12.32
N VAL A 320 -3.67 -25.56 13.55
CA VAL A 320 -3.50 -26.63 14.52
C VAL A 320 -4.07 -27.92 13.94
N THR A 321 -3.28 -29.00 14.05
CA THR A 321 -3.73 -30.34 13.68
C THR A 321 -4.30 -31.05 14.91
N VAL A 322 -5.17 -32.04 14.70
CA VAL A 322 -5.69 -32.91 15.77
C VAL A 322 -4.55 -33.52 16.61
N ALA A 323 -3.44 -33.91 15.97
CA ALA A 323 -2.30 -34.49 16.67
C ALA A 323 -1.55 -33.45 17.54
N GLN A 324 -1.46 -32.20 17.08
CA GLN A 324 -0.86 -31.13 17.88
C GLN A 324 -1.71 -30.82 19.11
N ALA A 325 -3.02 -30.66 18.93
CA ALA A 325 -3.94 -30.40 20.04
C ALA A 325 -4.00 -31.55 21.06
N TYR A 326 -3.89 -32.80 20.59
CA TYR A 326 -3.75 -33.96 21.47
C TYR A 326 -2.50 -33.85 22.37
N ALA A 327 -1.35 -33.49 21.79
CA ALA A 327 -0.10 -33.31 22.54
C ALA A 327 -0.17 -32.10 23.50
N ASP A 328 -0.86 -31.04 23.10
CA ASP A 328 -1.08 -29.86 23.95
C ASP A 328 -1.95 -30.23 25.18
N ALA A 329 -3.01 -31.04 25.00
CA ALA A 329 -3.79 -31.59 26.12
C ALA A 329 -2.96 -32.45 27.08
N GLU A 330 -2.03 -33.26 26.57
CA GLU A 330 -1.08 -34.02 27.40
C GLU A 330 -0.24 -33.07 28.27
N SER A 331 0.28 -31.99 27.68
CA SER A 331 1.06 -30.97 28.39
C SER A 331 0.23 -30.25 29.46
N ILE A 332 -1.00 -29.84 29.14
CA ILE A 332 -1.94 -29.21 30.08
C ILE A 332 -2.24 -30.14 31.26
N ALA A 333 -2.56 -31.41 30.97
CA ALA A 333 -2.84 -32.41 31.98
C ALA A 333 -1.62 -32.67 32.89
N ALA A 334 -0.41 -32.71 32.33
CA ALA A 334 0.83 -32.90 33.09
C ALA A 334 1.18 -31.69 33.98
N ALA A 335 0.84 -30.48 33.55
CA ALA A 335 1.07 -29.26 34.30
C ALA A 335 0.08 -29.05 35.46
N ALA A 336 -1.10 -29.69 35.38
CA ALA A 336 -2.13 -29.61 36.40
C ALA A 336 -1.67 -30.26 37.72
N LYS A 337 -1.44 -29.43 38.74
CA LYS A 337 -1.10 -29.91 40.09
C LYS A 337 -2.38 -30.32 40.82
N ALA A 338 -2.31 -31.44 41.55
CA ALA A 338 -3.33 -31.75 42.54
C ALA A 338 -3.36 -30.63 43.61
N PRO A 339 -4.56 -30.18 44.04
CA PRO A 339 -4.70 -29.13 45.05
C PRO A 339 -4.10 -29.51 46.40
#